data_AF-A0A101XF16-F1
#
_entry.id   AF-A0A101XF16-F1
#
_cell.length_a   1.000
_cell.length_b   1.000
_cell.length_c   1.000
_cell.angle_alpha   90.00
_cell.angle_beta   90.00
_cell.angle_gamma   90.00
#
_symmetry.space_group_name_H-M   'P 1'
#
loop_
_entity.id
_entity.type
_entity.pdbx_description
1 polymer ?
#
loop_
_entity_poly.entity_id
_entity_poly.type
_entity_poly.pdbx_seq_one_letter_code
_entity_poly.pdbx_strand_id
1 'polypeptide(L)'
;MAVAGTIGLGGILEELKRLREDFEKWIKMEKKRWEAANKRFARIETTLGAIAEAQFSRYVWEELREEIRGRGEAVLRRERNVDLDGVDLLVETDRHVYVVEVKTRPKIADVGALLAKCDVAQQKLGKPAIPILTGVMIGREVEAYARGRWVRIMKF
;
A
#
# COMPACT_ATOMS: atom_id res chain seq x y z
N MET A 1 3.94 -2.86 -72.04
CA MET A 1 3.07 -3.16 -70.87
C MET A 1 3.78 -3.10 -69.51
N ALA A 2 5.11 -2.94 -69.41
CA ALA A 2 5.80 -2.94 -68.11
C ALA A 2 5.68 -1.62 -67.29
N VAL A 3 5.32 -0.50 -67.94
CA VAL A 3 5.39 0.85 -67.35
C VAL A 3 4.17 1.18 -66.45
N ALA A 4 2.98 0.66 -66.78
CA ALA A 4 1.77 0.89 -65.96
C ALA A 4 1.82 0.16 -64.60
N GLY A 5 2.43 -1.02 -64.55
CA GLY A 5 2.64 -1.77 -63.30
C GLY A 5 3.67 -1.12 -62.37
N THR A 6 4.69 -0.45 -62.93
CA THR A 6 5.71 0.26 -62.14
C THR A 6 5.19 1.57 -61.54
N ILE A 7 4.30 2.27 -62.26
CA ILE A 7 3.63 3.49 -61.77
C ILE A 7 2.67 3.15 -60.60
N GLY A 8 1.91 2.06 -60.71
CA GLY A 8 1.00 1.61 -59.63
C GLY A 8 1.73 1.13 -58.38
N LEU A 9 2.84 0.39 -58.53
CA LEU A 9 3.66 -0.06 -57.40
C LEU A 9 4.37 1.09 -56.68
N GLY A 10 4.76 2.14 -57.41
CA GLY A 10 5.34 3.36 -56.81
C GLY A 10 4.37 4.08 -55.88
N GLY A 11 3.10 4.24 -56.31
CA GLY A 11 2.05 4.85 -55.49
C GLY A 11 1.71 4.04 -54.23
N ILE A 12 1.59 2.71 -54.37
CA ILE A 12 1.36 1.81 -53.23
C ILE A 12 2.53 1.89 -52.23
N LEU A 13 3.77 1.93 -52.70
CA LEU A 13 4.94 2.07 -51.84
C LEU A 13 4.94 3.40 -51.07
N GLU A 14 4.50 4.48 -51.70
CA GLU A 14 4.39 5.79 -51.06
C GLU A 14 3.29 5.81 -49.98
N GLU A 15 2.13 5.24 -50.25
CA GLU A 15 1.06 5.09 -49.26
C GLU A 15 1.50 4.22 -48.06
N LEU A 16 2.21 3.12 -48.30
CA LEU A 16 2.75 2.27 -47.23
C LEU A 16 3.78 3.02 -46.37
N LYS A 17 4.62 3.87 -46.98
CA LYS A 17 5.56 4.72 -46.22
C LYS A 17 4.82 5.73 -45.36
N ARG A 18 3.80 6.41 -45.91
CA ARG A 18 2.96 7.36 -45.16
C ARG A 18 2.22 6.68 -44.00
N LEU A 19 1.63 5.52 -44.26
CA LEU A 19 0.96 4.73 -43.23
C LEU A 19 1.91 4.32 -42.11
N ARG A 20 3.14 3.90 -42.45
CA ARG A 20 4.17 3.59 -41.44
C ARG A 20 4.53 4.82 -40.60
N GLU A 21 4.74 5.97 -41.23
CA GLU A 21 5.06 7.21 -40.52
C GLU A 21 3.93 7.67 -39.59
N ASP A 22 2.69 7.58 -40.05
CA ASP A 22 1.52 7.93 -39.24
C ASP A 22 1.31 6.94 -38.09
N PHE A 23 1.57 5.66 -38.32
CA PHE A 23 1.56 4.64 -37.27
C PHE A 23 2.65 4.89 -36.22
N GLU A 24 3.87 5.23 -36.65
CA GLU A 24 4.97 5.58 -35.73
C GLU A 24 4.64 6.83 -34.89
N LYS A 25 4.06 7.86 -35.52
CA LYS A 25 3.56 9.05 -34.79
C LYS A 25 2.48 8.68 -33.79
N TRP A 26 1.53 7.83 -34.18
CA TRP A 26 0.45 7.36 -33.31
C TRP A 26 0.99 6.59 -32.11
N ILE A 27 1.89 5.61 -32.32
CA ILE A 27 2.54 4.85 -31.24
C ILE A 27 3.28 5.79 -30.28
N LYS A 28 3.98 6.80 -30.80
CA LYS A 28 4.70 7.77 -29.95
C LYS A 28 3.75 8.62 -29.12
N MET A 29 2.61 9.04 -29.68
CA MET A 29 1.58 9.76 -28.93
C MET A 29 0.93 8.87 -27.87
N GLU A 30 0.63 7.62 -28.21
CA GLU A 30 -0.02 6.68 -27.29
C GLU A 30 0.89 6.31 -26.12
N LYS A 31 2.18 6.08 -26.37
CA LYS A 31 3.18 5.88 -25.29
C LYS A 31 3.20 7.06 -24.32
N LYS A 32 3.22 8.30 -24.81
CA LYS A 32 3.18 9.51 -23.97
C LYS A 32 1.89 9.59 -23.14
N ARG A 33 0.75 9.22 -23.72
CA ARG A 33 -0.54 9.18 -23.02
C ARG A 33 -0.54 8.15 -21.90
N TRP A 34 -0.05 6.94 -22.16
CA TRP A 34 0.08 5.89 -21.15
C TRP A 34 1.03 6.26 -20.02
N GLU A 35 2.19 6.86 -20.34
CA GLU A 35 3.10 7.36 -19.31
C GLU A 35 2.45 8.44 -18.43
N ALA A 36 1.70 9.37 -19.04
CA ALA A 36 0.96 10.39 -18.30
C ALA A 36 -0.16 9.79 -17.44
N ALA A 37 -0.90 8.81 -17.96
CA ALA A 37 -1.94 8.09 -17.24
C ALA A 37 -1.35 7.32 -16.04
N ASN A 38 -0.26 6.57 -16.23
CA ASN A 38 0.42 5.83 -15.17
C ASN A 38 0.89 6.75 -14.04
N LYS A 39 1.44 7.93 -14.36
CA LYS A 39 1.79 8.93 -13.34
C LYS A 39 0.58 9.41 -12.55
N ARG A 40 -0.58 9.57 -13.20
CA ARG A 40 -1.83 9.96 -12.52
C ARG A 40 -2.35 8.83 -11.62
N PHE A 41 -2.33 7.58 -12.12
CA PHE A 41 -2.73 6.42 -11.32
C PHE A 41 -1.84 6.23 -10.10
N ALA A 42 -0.52 6.31 -10.24
CA ALA A 42 0.41 6.22 -9.11
C ALA A 42 0.09 7.27 -8.02
N ARG A 43 -0.21 8.52 -8.41
CA ARG A 43 -0.62 9.55 -7.45
C ARG A 43 -1.94 9.22 -6.75
N ILE A 44 -2.92 8.71 -7.48
CA ILE A 44 -4.22 8.29 -6.92
C ILE A 44 -4.00 7.16 -5.91
N GLU A 45 -3.21 6.14 -6.26
CA GLU A 45 -2.87 5.04 -5.36
C GLU A 45 -2.20 5.53 -4.07
N THR A 46 -1.24 6.47 -4.18
CA THR A 46 -0.62 7.09 -3.01
C THR A 46 -1.64 7.83 -2.14
N THR A 47 -2.50 8.65 -2.73
CA THR A 47 -3.52 9.41 -1.98
C THR A 47 -4.53 8.48 -1.31
N LEU A 48 -5.00 7.44 -2.01
CA LEU A 48 -5.92 6.45 -1.44
C LEU A 48 -5.27 5.65 -0.31
N GLY A 49 -3.99 5.28 -0.45
CA GLY A 49 -3.23 4.63 0.62
C GLY A 49 -3.19 5.48 1.89
N ALA A 50 -2.83 6.75 1.77
CA ALA A 50 -2.76 7.67 2.91
C ALA A 50 -4.14 7.90 3.58
N ILE A 51 -5.22 7.97 2.79
CA ILE A 51 -6.59 8.09 3.32
C ILE A 51 -6.98 6.81 4.07
N ALA A 52 -6.71 5.65 3.50
CA ALA A 52 -7.01 4.36 4.13
C ALA A 52 -6.24 4.21 5.44
N GLU A 53 -4.93 4.50 5.45
CA GLU A 53 -4.09 4.51 6.66
C GLU A 53 -4.66 5.42 7.74
N ALA A 54 -5.04 6.66 7.39
CA ALA A 54 -5.62 7.60 8.32
C ALA A 54 -6.97 7.14 8.89
N GLN A 55 -7.82 6.54 8.06
CA GLN A 55 -9.14 6.05 8.44
C GLN A 55 -9.06 4.81 9.33
N PHE A 56 -8.30 3.78 8.92
CA PHE A 56 -8.14 2.57 9.72
C PHE A 56 -7.42 2.84 11.04
N SER A 57 -6.41 3.72 11.04
CA SER A 57 -5.77 4.15 12.29
C SER A 57 -6.77 4.77 13.27
N ARG A 58 -7.75 5.53 12.76
CA ARG A 58 -8.80 6.11 13.60
C ARG A 58 -9.71 5.03 14.19
N TYR A 59 -10.17 4.08 13.38
CA TYR A 59 -11.03 3.00 13.86
C TYR A 59 -10.33 2.08 14.85
N VAL A 60 -9.07 1.71 14.58
CA VAL A 60 -8.25 0.96 15.54
C VAL A 60 -8.12 1.73 16.85
N TRP A 61 -7.84 3.04 16.79
CA TRP A 61 -7.75 3.84 18.01
C TRP A 61 -9.06 3.88 18.81
N GLU A 62 -10.21 4.02 18.14
CA GLU A 62 -11.51 4.07 18.80
C GLU A 62 -11.78 2.78 19.57
N GLU A 63 -11.64 1.61 18.94
CA GLU A 63 -11.80 0.31 19.62
C GLU A 63 -10.72 0.07 20.70
N LEU A 64 -9.45 0.34 20.39
CA LEU A 64 -8.34 0.10 21.31
C LEU A 64 -8.46 0.98 22.57
N ARG A 65 -8.90 2.23 22.43
CA ARG A 65 -9.08 3.15 23.56
C ARG A 65 -10.15 2.64 24.53
N GLU A 66 -11.25 2.10 24.02
CA GLU A 66 -12.31 1.52 24.85
C GLU A 66 -11.78 0.34 25.66
N GLU A 67 -11.00 -0.53 25.03
CA GLU A 67 -10.39 -1.67 25.72
C GLU A 67 -9.34 -1.28 26.75
N ILE A 68 -8.43 -0.37 26.40
CA ILE A 68 -7.41 0.16 27.32
C ILE A 68 -8.10 0.75 28.56
N ARG A 69 -9.16 1.53 28.35
CA ARG A 69 -9.97 2.10 29.44
C ARG A 69 -10.65 0.99 30.26
N GLY A 70 -11.20 -0.03 29.61
CA GLY A 70 -11.80 -1.19 30.27
C GLY A 70 -10.83 -1.98 31.15
N ARG A 71 -9.54 -2.00 30.78
CA ARG A 71 -8.45 -2.60 31.58
C ARG A 71 -7.89 -1.68 32.68
N GLY A 72 -8.35 -0.42 32.74
CA GLY A 72 -7.84 0.59 33.66
C GLY A 72 -6.41 1.04 33.36
N GLU A 73 -5.96 0.91 32.10
CA GLU A 73 -4.66 1.41 31.64
C GLU A 73 -4.74 2.91 31.31
N ALA A 74 -3.67 3.64 31.60
CA ALA A 74 -3.55 5.06 31.28
C ALA A 74 -2.77 5.23 29.98
N VAL A 75 -3.35 5.94 29.00
CA VAL A 75 -2.66 6.29 27.75
C VAL A 75 -1.69 7.44 28.03
N LEU A 76 -0.40 7.21 27.81
CA LEU A 76 0.65 8.21 27.98
C LEU A 76 0.90 8.98 26.69
N ARG A 77 0.94 8.27 25.55
CA ARG A 77 1.23 8.84 24.24
C ARG A 77 0.46 8.09 23.15
N ARG A 78 0.02 8.84 22.14
CA ARG A 78 -0.54 8.30 20.90
C ARG A 78 0.04 9.07 19.73
N GLU A 79 0.66 8.38 18.79
CA GLU A 79 1.32 9.01 17.65
C GLU A 79 1.08 8.21 16.37
N ARG A 80 0.84 8.90 15.26
CA ARG A 80 0.71 8.29 13.94
C ARG A 80 1.98 8.53 13.14
N ASN A 81 2.27 7.63 12.19
CA ASN A 81 3.42 7.72 11.29
C ASN A 81 4.72 7.92 12.06
N VAL A 82 4.94 7.07 13.06
CA VAL A 82 6.11 7.17 13.94
C VAL A 82 7.34 6.69 13.17
N ASP A 83 8.44 7.45 13.31
CA ASP A 83 9.76 7.09 12.79
C ASP A 83 10.42 5.97 13.64
N LEU A 84 9.74 4.83 13.65
CA LEU A 84 10.14 3.56 14.25
C LEU A 84 10.04 2.48 13.16
N ASP A 85 10.85 2.62 12.10
CA ASP A 85 10.74 1.83 10.87
C ASP A 85 9.36 1.95 10.20
N GLY A 86 8.73 3.13 10.34
CA GLY A 86 7.45 3.47 9.74
C GLY A 86 6.27 2.74 10.36
N VAL A 87 5.97 2.99 11.64
CA VAL A 87 4.77 2.48 12.32
C VAL A 87 3.60 3.42 12.06
N ASP A 88 2.48 2.89 11.54
CA ASP A 88 1.32 3.71 11.17
C ASP A 88 0.64 4.34 12.40
N LEU A 89 0.51 3.57 13.49
CA LEU A 89 0.01 4.06 14.77
C LEU A 89 0.71 3.38 15.95
N LEU A 90 1.24 4.20 16.86
CA LEU A 90 1.81 3.80 18.14
C LEU A 90 0.92 4.32 19.27
N VAL A 91 0.57 3.44 20.21
CA VAL A 91 -0.10 3.82 21.45
C VAL A 91 0.72 3.31 22.62
N GLU A 92 1.22 4.22 23.43
CA GLU A 92 1.96 3.89 24.65
C GLU A 92 1.05 4.11 25.86
N THR A 93 0.91 3.07 26.68
CA THR A 93 0.24 3.11 27.97
C THR A 93 1.25 3.03 29.11
N ASP A 94 0.75 3.09 30.35
CA ASP A 94 1.52 2.78 31.54
C ASP A 94 1.99 1.32 31.61
N ARG A 95 1.39 0.41 30.82
CA ARG A 95 1.71 -1.04 30.85
C ARG A 95 2.30 -1.58 29.55
N HIS A 96 1.82 -1.13 28.39
CA HIS A 96 2.12 -1.73 27.09
C HIS A 96 2.41 -0.68 26.03
N VAL A 97 3.01 -1.11 24.92
CA VAL A 97 3.11 -0.33 23.69
C VAL A 97 2.37 -1.09 22.58
N TYR A 98 1.28 -0.53 22.09
CA TYR A 98 0.55 -1.09 20.96
C TYR A 98 1.15 -0.55 19.66
N VAL A 99 1.61 -1.46 18.80
CA VAL A 99 2.21 -1.15 17.50
C VAL A 99 1.23 -1.60 16.43
N VAL A 100 0.71 -0.64 15.67
CA VAL A 100 -0.35 -0.87 14.69
C VAL A 100 0.20 -0.66 13.29
N GLU A 101 0.00 -1.65 12.43
CA GLU A 101 0.25 -1.56 10.98
C GLU A 101 -1.07 -1.69 10.22
N VAL A 102 -1.27 -0.80 9.25
CA VAL A 102 -2.40 -0.79 8.32
C VAL A 102 -1.93 -1.31 6.97
N LYS A 103 -2.63 -2.34 6.44
CA LYS A 103 -2.44 -2.82 5.08
C LYS A 103 -3.78 -3.11 4.42
N THR A 104 -4.01 -2.59 3.22
CA THR A 104 -5.23 -2.91 2.45
C THR A 104 -5.36 -4.42 2.19
N ARG A 105 -4.25 -5.09 1.88
CA ARG A 105 -4.17 -6.53 1.62
C ARG A 105 -2.88 -7.10 2.22
N PRO A 106 -2.87 -7.43 3.53
CA PRO A 106 -1.68 -7.95 4.17
C PRO A 106 -1.30 -9.35 3.66
N LYS A 107 -0.01 -9.64 3.74
CA LYS A 107 0.64 -10.92 3.46
C LYS A 107 1.32 -11.46 4.71
N ILE A 108 1.75 -12.72 4.69
CA ILE A 108 2.52 -13.34 5.78
C ILE A 108 3.80 -12.55 6.10
N ALA A 109 4.45 -11.99 5.07
CA ALA A 109 5.64 -11.15 5.25
C ALA A 109 5.36 -9.88 6.09
N ASP A 110 4.17 -9.29 5.97
CA ASP A 110 3.79 -8.10 6.74
C ASP A 110 3.68 -8.41 8.23
N VAL A 111 3.24 -9.62 8.59
CA VAL A 111 3.22 -10.09 9.98
C VAL A 111 4.64 -10.16 10.55
N GLY A 112 5.58 -10.68 9.78
CA GLY A 112 7.00 -10.73 10.16
C GLY A 112 7.61 -9.34 10.33
N ALA A 113 7.32 -8.42 9.40
CA ALA A 113 7.77 -7.04 9.48
C ALA A 113 7.22 -6.31 10.71
N LEU A 114 5.92 -6.49 11.02
CA LEU A 114 5.30 -5.91 12.20
C LEU A 114 5.95 -6.41 13.50
N LEU A 115 6.29 -7.70 13.59
CA LEU A 115 6.98 -8.25 14.76
C LEU A 115 8.37 -7.61 14.94
N ALA A 116 9.12 -7.42 13.86
CA ALA A 116 10.41 -6.73 13.93
C ALA A 116 10.27 -5.29 14.43
N LYS A 117 9.23 -4.56 13.97
CA LYS A 117 8.92 -3.21 14.49
C LYS A 117 8.57 -3.24 15.99
N CYS A 118 7.87 -4.28 16.45
CA CYS A 118 7.56 -4.48 17.87
C CYS A 118 8.82 -4.69 18.71
N ASP A 119 9.78 -5.47 18.23
CA ASP A 119 11.06 -5.68 18.91
C ASP A 119 11.80 -4.34 19.09
N VAL A 120 11.83 -3.51 18.04
CA VAL A 120 12.42 -2.15 18.10
C VAL A 120 11.68 -1.25 19.08
N ALA A 121 10.34 -1.24 19.04
CA ALA A 121 9.52 -0.42 19.94
C ALA A 121 9.72 -0.85 21.41
N GLN A 122 9.74 -2.16 21.68
CA GLN A 122 9.97 -2.71 23.00
C GLN A 122 11.35 -2.33 23.54
N GLN A 123 12.40 -2.45 22.74
CA GLN A 123 13.76 -2.07 23.13
C GLN A 123 13.86 -0.57 23.46
N LYS A 124 13.23 0.30 22.66
CA LYS A 124 13.29 1.76 22.85
C LYS A 124 12.45 2.26 24.03
N LEU A 125 11.31 1.62 24.31
CA LEU A 125 10.32 2.12 25.28
C LEU A 125 10.28 1.31 26.58
N GLY A 126 10.99 0.17 26.65
CA GLY A 126 11.10 -0.64 27.86
C GLY A 126 9.78 -1.28 28.32
N LYS A 127 8.81 -1.40 27.42
CA LYS A 127 7.47 -1.95 27.69
C LYS A 127 7.15 -3.06 26.70
N PRO A 128 6.39 -4.10 27.12
CA PRO A 128 5.97 -5.15 26.20
C PRO A 128 5.20 -4.56 25.01
N ALA A 129 5.61 -4.94 23.80
CA ALA A 129 4.95 -4.50 22.58
C ALA A 129 3.81 -5.46 22.19
N ILE A 130 2.65 -4.91 21.87
CA ILE A 130 1.47 -5.64 21.40
C ILE A 130 1.28 -5.34 19.90
N PRO A 131 1.58 -6.31 19.01
CA PRO A 131 1.41 -6.15 17.57
C PRO A 131 -0.07 -6.21 17.18
N ILE A 132 -0.51 -5.22 16.40
CA ILE A 132 -1.85 -5.16 15.81
C ILE A 132 -1.69 -4.96 14.30
N LEU A 133 -2.24 -5.88 13.51
CA LEU A 133 -2.34 -5.76 12.06
C LEU A 133 -3.80 -5.49 11.69
N THR A 134 -4.04 -4.41 10.94
CA THR A 134 -5.37 -4.04 10.45
C THR A 134 -5.41 -3.96 8.93
N GLY A 135 -6.56 -4.30 8.35
CA GLY A 135 -6.73 -4.34 6.91
C GLY A 135 -8.10 -4.84 6.45
N VAL A 136 -8.39 -4.62 5.16
CA VAL A 136 -9.68 -4.98 4.54
C VAL A 136 -9.65 -6.39 3.98
N MET A 137 -8.61 -6.74 3.24
CA MET A 137 -8.52 -7.99 2.48
C MET A 137 -7.57 -8.98 3.14
N ILE A 138 -7.84 -9.34 4.40
CA ILE A 138 -7.00 -10.28 5.16
C ILE A 138 -7.39 -11.71 4.81
N GLY A 139 -6.44 -12.47 4.25
CA GLY A 139 -6.65 -13.88 3.92
C GLY A 139 -6.58 -14.80 5.13
N ARG A 140 -7.30 -15.94 5.09
CA ARG A 140 -7.32 -16.95 6.17
C ARG A 140 -5.94 -17.44 6.59
N GLU A 141 -5.03 -17.61 5.63
CA GLU A 141 -3.65 -18.04 5.90
C GLU A 141 -2.88 -16.99 6.71
N VAL A 142 -3.04 -15.71 6.37
CA VAL A 142 -2.41 -14.59 7.08
C VAL A 142 -2.96 -14.50 8.49
N GLU A 143 -4.28 -14.65 8.68
CA GLU A 143 -4.88 -14.68 10.02
C GLU A 143 -4.39 -15.84 10.87
N ALA A 144 -4.32 -17.04 10.31
CA ALA A 144 -3.84 -18.21 11.02
C ALA A 144 -2.38 -18.02 11.44
N TYR A 145 -1.54 -17.50 10.53
CA TYR A 145 -0.14 -17.20 10.81
C TYR A 145 0.00 -16.11 11.88
N ALA A 146 -0.76 -15.01 11.77
CA ALA A 146 -0.76 -13.92 12.74
C ALA A 146 -1.16 -14.40 14.14
N ARG A 147 -2.25 -15.17 14.27
CA ARG A 147 -2.68 -15.75 15.55
C ARG A 147 -1.61 -16.67 16.15
N GLY A 148 -0.98 -17.51 15.33
CA GLY A 148 0.12 -18.38 15.77
C GLY A 148 1.36 -17.63 16.25
N ARG A 149 1.47 -16.32 15.96
CA ARG A 149 2.57 -15.43 16.38
C ARG A 149 2.11 -14.35 17.36
N TRP A 150 0.94 -14.49 17.97
CA TRP A 150 0.37 -13.52 18.92
C TRP A 150 0.15 -12.12 18.32
N VAL A 151 0.01 -12.02 17.00
CA VAL A 151 -0.37 -10.79 16.31
C VAL A 151 -1.88 -10.66 16.29
N ARG A 152 -2.38 -9.57 16.86
CA ARG A 152 -3.81 -9.29 16.87
C ARG A 152 -4.25 -8.79 15.50
N ILE A 153 -5.33 -9.36 14.99
CA ILE A 153 -5.98 -8.89 13.77
C ILE A 153 -7.19 -8.04 14.14
N MET A 154 -7.31 -6.85 13.56
CA MET A 154 -8.51 -6.03 13.59
C MET A 154 -8.99 -5.83 12.15
N LYS A 155 -10.28 -6.07 11.88
CA LYS A 155 -10.85 -6.03 10.53
C LYS A 155 -11.90 -4.94 10.48
N PHE A 156 -11.89 -4.18 9.38
CA PHE A 156 -12.84 -3.11 9.10
C PHE A 156 -13.26 -3.16 7.64
#